data_AF-A0A815EV44-F1
#
_entry.id   AF-A0A815EV44-F1
#
_cell.length_a   1.000
_cell.length_b   1.000
_cell.length_c   1.000
_cell.angle_alpha   90.00
_cell.angle_beta   90.00
_cell.angle_gamma   90.00
#
_symmetry.space_group_name_H-M   'P 1'
#
loop_
_entity.id
_entity.type
_entity.pdbx_description
1 polymer ?
#
loop_
_entity_poly.entity_id
_entity_poly.type
_entity_poly.pdbx_seq_one_letter_code
_entity_poly.pdbx_strand_id
1 'polypeptide(L)'
;MASSKTNWRYLDDIRDEPKQVLKPITGYAKLPLMTLDEAVKPLLHIVNELPQNVWVAKENCKKCINELTQDEAAAIHLYTMEWDQRSESLYAILNRTLREIDRQKLIPWFSYLKLLLTALHKLPSEKAIVWRGVKADLRADYDPGKKQVWWALSSCTTKMNVLESSEYLGTSGNRTMFSIECSNGKMIKQYSYFEKEDEILLMPGSYFHIVDQLCPAKELNIIHLKEETPPYPLLELPFNKTASDNGNSSLVQSLRSLEIDDISIRGISDLSSTPFNKNTHGIWLDSNINNTPNNLLTQHKLRSVFNILQTFEVKDIVTQLNELMTSLQKNMI
;
A
#
# COMPACT_ATOMS: atom_id res chain seq x y z
N MET A 1 13.96 31.04 -19.26
CA MET A 1 14.50 30.16 -18.21
C MET A 1 13.31 29.60 -17.46
N ALA A 2 13.00 28.31 -17.64
CA ALA A 2 11.96 27.67 -16.85
C ALA A 2 12.47 27.61 -15.40
N SER A 3 11.77 28.28 -14.49
CA SER A 3 12.00 28.14 -13.05
C SER A 3 11.84 26.66 -12.71
N SER A 4 12.93 25.98 -12.35
CA SER A 4 12.89 24.57 -11.90
C SER A 4 12.04 24.50 -10.64
N LYS A 5 10.82 23.98 -10.75
CA LYS A 5 9.88 23.89 -9.63
C LYS A 5 10.35 22.76 -8.71
N THR A 6 10.59 23.08 -7.45
CA THR A 6 10.96 22.07 -6.44
C THR A 6 9.78 21.13 -6.21
N ASN A 7 10.01 19.81 -6.29
CA ASN A 7 9.01 18.77 -6.08
C ASN A 7 8.86 18.45 -4.59
N TRP A 8 7.95 19.20 -4.02
CA TRP A 8 7.82 19.38 -2.59
C TRP A 8 7.18 18.19 -1.87
N ARG A 9 6.34 17.42 -2.57
CA ARG A 9 5.74 16.17 -2.07
C ARG A 9 6.79 15.15 -1.61
N TYR A 10 7.97 15.19 -2.21
CA TYR A 10 9.09 14.31 -1.86
C TYR A 10 9.89 14.77 -0.64
N LEU A 11 9.84 16.05 -0.25
CA LEU A 11 10.93 16.66 0.53
C LEU A 11 10.64 17.09 1.95
N ASP A 12 9.41 17.51 2.29
CA ASP A 12 9.26 18.44 3.43
C ASP A 12 8.59 17.86 4.68
N ASP A 13 8.08 16.65 4.56
CA ASP A 13 6.94 16.21 5.35
C ASP A 13 7.31 15.25 6.51
N ILE A 14 8.45 14.56 6.42
CA ILE A 14 8.85 13.53 7.41
C ILE A 14 9.30 14.13 8.75
N ARG A 15 9.77 15.38 8.75
CA ARG A 15 10.35 16.04 9.94
C ARG A 15 9.34 16.21 11.06
N ASP A 16 8.07 16.31 10.68
CA ASP A 16 6.97 16.57 11.59
C ASP A 16 6.30 15.28 12.07
N GLU A 17 6.86 14.10 11.77
CA GLU A 17 6.32 12.84 12.26
C GLU A 17 6.38 12.80 13.80
N PRO A 18 5.26 12.46 14.48
CA PRO A 18 5.22 12.35 15.92
C PRO A 18 6.28 11.37 16.45
N LYS A 19 7.00 11.80 17.50
CA LYS A 19 7.97 10.94 18.22
C LYS A 19 7.31 9.82 19.01
N GLN A 20 6.00 9.91 19.25
CA GLN A 20 5.21 8.88 19.92
C GLN A 20 4.31 8.14 18.92
N VAL A 21 4.05 6.87 19.19
CA VAL A 21 3.05 6.11 18.44
C VAL A 21 1.65 6.63 18.82
N LEU A 22 0.91 7.11 17.83
CA LEU A 22 -0.45 7.61 18.00
C LEU A 22 -1.48 6.48 17.95
N LYS A 23 -2.73 6.80 18.35
CA LYS A 23 -3.85 5.88 18.18
C LYS A 23 -4.10 5.60 16.69
N PRO A 24 -4.51 4.37 16.32
CA PRO A 24 -4.86 4.00 14.96
C PRO A 24 -5.91 4.93 14.32
N ILE A 25 -5.82 5.10 13.01
CA ILE A 25 -6.81 5.84 12.22
C ILE A 25 -7.96 4.89 11.90
N THR A 26 -9.12 5.15 12.50
CA THR A 26 -10.31 4.29 12.43
C THR A 26 -11.57 5.13 12.24
N GLY A 27 -12.67 4.50 11.85
CA GLY A 27 -14.00 5.12 11.76
C GLY A 27 -14.38 5.52 10.34
N TYR A 28 -13.42 5.94 9.52
CA TYR A 28 -13.66 6.29 8.11
C TYR A 28 -14.14 5.07 7.29
N ALA A 29 -13.72 3.86 7.63
CA ALA A 29 -14.13 2.64 6.93
C ALA A 29 -15.64 2.38 7.02
N LYS A 30 -16.29 2.85 8.09
CA LYS A 30 -17.73 2.68 8.32
C LYS A 30 -18.59 3.62 7.47
N LEU A 31 -17.98 4.66 6.89
CA LEU A 31 -18.70 5.56 5.98
C LEU A 31 -18.96 4.87 4.64
N PRO A 32 -20.08 5.21 3.97
CA PRO A 32 -20.31 4.75 2.61
C PRO A 32 -19.24 5.32 1.68
N LEU A 33 -18.90 4.58 0.63
CA LEU A 33 -18.06 5.10 -0.44
C LEU A 33 -18.88 6.13 -1.23
N MET A 34 -18.33 7.33 -1.41
CA MET A 34 -19.00 8.46 -2.06
C MET A 34 -18.25 8.91 -3.32
N THR A 35 -18.91 9.69 -4.18
CA THR A 35 -18.23 10.39 -5.29
C THR A 35 -17.24 11.42 -4.75
N LEU A 36 -16.32 11.91 -5.59
CA LEU A 36 -15.32 12.88 -5.15
C LEU A 36 -15.98 14.18 -4.65
N ASP A 37 -16.99 14.68 -5.37
CA ASP A 37 -17.71 15.92 -5.00
C ASP A 37 -18.34 15.82 -3.60
N GLU A 38 -18.95 14.68 -3.27
CA GLU A 38 -19.55 14.45 -1.95
C GLU A 38 -18.48 14.25 -0.88
N ALA A 39 -17.41 13.51 -1.19
CA ALA A 39 -16.36 13.18 -0.25
C ALA A 39 -15.57 14.41 0.23
N VAL A 40 -15.49 15.46 -0.59
CA VAL A 40 -14.76 16.70 -0.25
C VAL A 40 -15.63 17.78 0.40
N LYS A 41 -16.97 17.63 0.47
CA LYS A 41 -17.85 18.66 1.05
C LYS A 41 -17.42 19.15 2.45
N PRO A 42 -17.03 18.26 3.39
CA PRO A 42 -16.59 18.72 4.70
C PRO A 42 -15.27 19.51 4.67
N LEU A 43 -14.51 19.44 3.58
CA LEU A 43 -13.20 20.08 3.43
C LEU A 43 -13.26 21.47 2.80
N LEU A 44 -14.43 21.92 2.33
CA LEU A 44 -14.59 23.20 1.61
C LEU A 44 -14.18 24.44 2.43
N HIS A 45 -14.20 24.34 3.76
CA HIS A 45 -13.77 25.40 4.69
C HIS A 45 -12.35 25.19 5.24
N ILE A 46 -11.71 24.08 4.86
CA ILE A 46 -10.37 23.67 5.34
C ILE A 46 -9.33 23.86 4.23
N VAL A 47 -9.70 23.57 2.98
CA VAL A 47 -8.81 23.62 1.82
C VAL A 47 -9.33 24.68 0.86
N ASN A 48 -8.52 25.73 0.66
CA ASN A 48 -8.82 26.80 -0.29
C ASN A 48 -8.82 26.27 -1.73
N GLU A 49 -9.64 26.88 -2.60
CA GLU A 49 -9.70 26.56 -4.04
C GLU A 49 -10.08 25.10 -4.36
N LEU A 50 -10.58 24.36 -3.36
CA LEU A 50 -10.88 22.94 -3.50
C LEU A 50 -11.88 22.63 -4.64
N PRO A 51 -12.99 23.37 -4.83
CA PRO A 51 -13.94 23.06 -5.91
C PRO A 51 -13.32 23.10 -7.31
N GLN A 52 -12.45 24.07 -7.58
CA GLN A 52 -11.79 24.20 -8.87
C GLN A 52 -10.83 23.03 -9.10
N ASN A 53 -10.05 22.65 -8.10
CA ASN A 53 -9.10 21.55 -8.22
C ASN A 53 -9.79 20.19 -8.30
N VAL A 54 -10.93 20.00 -7.63
CA VAL A 54 -11.80 18.83 -7.80
C VAL A 54 -12.28 18.72 -9.24
N TRP A 55 -12.75 19.82 -9.83
CA TRP A 55 -13.15 19.83 -11.23
C TRP A 55 -12.00 19.43 -12.16
N VAL A 56 -10.81 20.02 -12.00
CA VAL A 56 -9.61 19.67 -12.78
C VAL A 56 -9.28 18.17 -12.64
N ALA A 57 -9.26 17.65 -11.42
CA ALA A 57 -8.97 16.24 -11.17
C ALA A 57 -9.96 15.31 -11.87
N LYS A 58 -11.26 15.61 -11.81
CA LYS A 58 -12.29 14.80 -12.49
C LYS A 58 -12.18 14.87 -14.00
N GLU A 59 -11.91 16.06 -14.55
CA GLU A 59 -11.73 16.25 -16.00
C GLU A 59 -10.57 15.41 -16.53
N ASN A 60 -9.43 15.43 -15.83
CA ASN A 60 -8.24 14.66 -16.21
C ASN A 60 -8.45 13.14 -16.09
N CYS A 61 -9.36 12.71 -15.21
CA CYS A 61 -9.67 11.28 -15.03
C CYS A 61 -10.91 10.79 -15.81
N LYS A 62 -11.53 11.61 -16.68
CA LYS A 62 -12.73 11.24 -17.46
C LYS A 62 -12.58 9.98 -18.29
N LYS A 63 -11.37 9.73 -18.78
CA LYS A 63 -11.03 8.58 -19.63
C LYS A 63 -10.32 7.48 -18.86
N CYS A 64 -10.43 7.41 -17.53
CA CYS A 64 -9.85 6.28 -16.80
C CYS A 64 -10.48 4.97 -17.30
N ILE A 65 -9.67 4.13 -17.93
CA ILE A 65 -10.09 2.86 -18.58
C ILE A 65 -9.69 1.64 -17.72
N ASN A 66 -9.37 1.86 -16.44
CA ASN A 66 -8.64 0.89 -15.61
C ASN A 66 -9.49 0.41 -14.40
N GLU A 67 -8.84 -0.29 -13.47
CA GLU A 67 -9.39 -0.90 -12.24
C GLU A 67 -10.08 0.10 -11.28
N LEU A 68 -9.85 1.40 -11.47
CA LEU A 68 -10.42 2.48 -10.66
C LEU A 68 -11.59 3.17 -11.38
N THR A 69 -12.61 3.52 -10.62
CA THR A 69 -13.65 4.45 -11.07
C THR A 69 -13.06 5.85 -11.31
N GLN A 70 -13.78 6.70 -12.05
CA GLN A 70 -13.37 8.09 -12.26
C GLN A 70 -13.13 8.84 -10.94
N ASP A 71 -14.03 8.68 -9.95
CA ASP A 71 -13.91 9.36 -8.66
C ASP A 71 -12.70 8.86 -7.85
N GLU A 72 -12.42 7.56 -7.89
CA GLU A 72 -11.25 6.96 -7.23
C GLU A 72 -9.93 7.44 -7.85
N ALA A 73 -9.84 7.43 -9.18
CA ALA A 73 -8.69 7.96 -9.90
C ALA A 73 -8.51 9.47 -9.64
N ALA A 74 -9.60 10.24 -9.70
CA ALA A 74 -9.59 11.67 -9.43
C ALA A 74 -9.20 11.99 -7.98
N ALA A 75 -9.49 11.12 -7.00
CA ALA A 75 -9.04 11.31 -5.64
C ALA A 75 -7.51 11.22 -5.51
N ILE A 76 -6.87 10.26 -6.19
CA ILE A 76 -5.40 10.13 -6.27
C ILE A 76 -4.80 11.33 -7.03
N HIS A 77 -5.42 11.72 -8.14
CA HIS A 77 -5.01 12.88 -8.93
C HIS A 77 -5.04 14.16 -8.09
N LEU A 78 -6.14 14.41 -7.39
CA LEU A 78 -6.30 15.56 -6.50
C LEU A 78 -5.28 15.56 -5.36
N TYR A 79 -4.95 14.39 -4.80
CA TYR A 79 -3.91 14.27 -3.79
C TYR A 79 -2.52 14.66 -4.32
N THR A 80 -2.25 14.47 -5.61
CA THR A 80 -0.92 14.78 -6.18
C THR A 80 -0.81 16.18 -6.76
N MET A 81 -1.92 16.91 -6.89
CA MET A 81 -1.93 18.30 -7.38
C MET A 81 -1.20 19.26 -6.42
N GLU A 82 -0.53 20.26 -6.98
CA GLU A 82 0.13 21.35 -6.26
C GLU A 82 -0.59 22.68 -6.51
N TRP A 83 -0.93 23.37 -5.42
CA TRP A 83 -1.50 24.71 -5.44
C TRP A 83 -0.37 25.73 -5.53
N ASP A 84 -0.70 26.98 -5.87
CA ASP A 84 0.27 28.08 -5.89
C ASP A 84 0.92 28.27 -4.52
N GLN A 85 0.11 28.32 -3.45
CA GLN A 85 0.60 28.21 -2.09
C GLN A 85 0.64 26.75 -1.65
N ARG A 86 1.81 26.13 -1.79
CA ARG A 86 2.03 24.71 -1.55
C ARG A 86 1.62 24.22 -0.14
N SER A 87 1.81 25.03 0.91
CA SER A 87 1.38 24.67 2.26
C SER A 87 -0.15 24.56 2.43
N GLU A 88 -0.90 25.07 1.45
CA GLU A 88 -2.36 25.05 1.37
C GLU A 88 -2.89 24.00 0.39
N SER A 89 -1.99 23.29 -0.32
CA SER A 89 -2.39 22.17 -1.16
C SER A 89 -3.06 21.08 -0.33
N LEU A 90 -4.04 20.38 -0.92
CA LEU A 90 -4.80 19.33 -0.24
C LEU A 90 -3.89 18.30 0.44
N TYR A 91 -2.85 17.82 -0.26
CA TYR A 91 -1.92 16.83 0.29
C TYR A 91 -1.17 17.34 1.51
N ALA A 92 -0.75 18.60 1.51
CA ALA A 92 0.03 19.20 2.58
C ALA A 92 -0.82 19.33 3.84
N ILE A 93 -2.08 19.77 3.69
CA ILE A 93 -3.02 19.90 4.81
C ILE A 93 -3.42 18.51 5.32
N LEU A 94 -3.71 17.55 4.43
CA LEU A 94 -4.05 16.18 4.81
C LEU A 94 -2.90 15.52 5.58
N ASN A 95 -1.67 15.57 5.04
CA ASN A 95 -0.51 14.95 5.68
C ASN A 95 -0.19 15.58 7.04
N ARG A 96 -0.34 16.90 7.18
CA ARG A 96 -0.26 17.57 8.49
C ARG A 96 -1.33 17.04 9.44
N THR A 97 -2.57 16.91 8.98
CA THR A 97 -3.68 16.40 9.79
C THR A 97 -3.49 14.93 10.20
N LEU A 98 -2.90 14.10 9.33
CA LEU A 98 -2.57 12.70 9.64
C LEU A 98 -1.54 12.57 10.79
N ARG A 99 -0.66 13.57 10.93
CA ARG A 99 0.33 13.64 12.01
C ARG A 99 -0.21 14.21 13.32
N GLU A 100 -1.43 14.76 13.33
CA GLU A 100 -2.02 15.35 14.54
C GLU A 100 -2.33 14.28 15.60
N ILE A 101 -1.90 14.55 16.84
CA ILE A 101 -2.18 13.70 18.00
C ILE A 101 -3.69 13.59 18.22
N ASP A 102 -4.41 14.70 18.02
CA ASP A 102 -5.86 14.74 18.10
C ASP A 102 -6.49 14.15 16.84
N ARG A 103 -6.86 12.87 16.92
CA ARG A 103 -7.54 12.15 15.84
C ARG A 103 -8.92 12.72 15.48
N GLN A 104 -9.54 13.56 16.31
CA GLN A 104 -10.79 14.22 15.96
C GLN A 104 -10.62 15.18 14.78
N LYS A 105 -9.44 15.77 14.61
CA LYS A 105 -9.13 16.65 13.46
C LYS A 105 -9.20 15.93 12.11
N LEU A 106 -9.11 14.60 12.08
CA LEU A 106 -9.26 13.81 10.86
C LEU A 106 -10.73 13.56 10.46
N ILE A 107 -11.71 13.81 11.33
CA ILE A 107 -13.12 13.51 11.05
C ILE A 107 -13.63 14.18 9.76
N PRO A 108 -13.34 15.48 9.48
CA PRO A 108 -13.72 16.10 8.21
C PRO A 108 -13.11 15.40 6.98
N TRP A 109 -11.98 14.73 7.15
CA TRP A 109 -11.27 14.02 6.08
C TRP A 109 -11.79 12.61 5.84
N PHE A 110 -12.64 12.04 6.70
CA PHE A 110 -12.97 10.62 6.65
C PHE A 110 -13.62 10.20 5.32
N SER A 111 -14.53 11.00 4.74
CA SER A 111 -15.14 10.65 3.45
C SER A 111 -14.11 10.68 2.31
N TYR A 112 -13.21 11.67 2.30
CA TYR A 112 -12.12 11.74 1.33
C TYR A 112 -11.09 10.63 1.52
N LEU A 113 -10.68 10.35 2.76
CA LEU A 113 -9.80 9.23 3.11
C LEU A 113 -10.41 7.89 2.72
N LYS A 114 -11.71 7.68 2.94
CA LYS A 114 -12.43 6.49 2.50
C LYS A 114 -12.31 6.31 0.99
N LEU A 115 -12.50 7.36 0.20
CA LEU A 115 -12.39 7.31 -1.26
C LEU A 115 -10.94 7.06 -1.71
N LEU A 116 -10.00 7.87 -1.23
CA LEU A 116 -8.57 7.78 -1.58
C LEU A 116 -7.98 6.41 -1.20
N LEU A 117 -8.22 5.95 0.02
CA LEU A 117 -7.65 4.69 0.50
C LEU A 117 -8.31 3.48 -0.17
N THR A 118 -9.61 3.55 -0.51
CA THR A 118 -10.24 2.53 -1.37
C THR A 118 -9.52 2.43 -2.71
N ALA A 119 -9.28 3.57 -3.36
CA ALA A 119 -8.58 3.63 -4.64
C ALA A 119 -7.16 3.02 -4.54
N LEU A 120 -6.38 3.43 -3.54
CA LEU A 120 -5.03 2.93 -3.32
C LEU A 120 -4.97 1.43 -3.00
N HIS A 121 -5.96 0.88 -2.29
CA HIS A 121 -6.01 -0.56 -1.99
C HIS A 121 -6.38 -1.42 -3.20
N LYS A 122 -7.08 -0.87 -4.20
CA LYS A 122 -7.36 -1.57 -5.46
C LYS A 122 -6.11 -1.73 -6.32
N LEU A 123 -5.14 -0.81 -6.19
CA LEU A 123 -3.87 -0.90 -6.91
C LEU A 123 -2.99 -2.03 -6.37
N PRO A 124 -2.22 -2.72 -7.25
CA PRO A 124 -1.25 -3.72 -6.81
C PRO A 124 -0.23 -3.12 -5.85
N SER A 125 0.24 -3.94 -4.91
CA SER A 125 1.31 -3.56 -3.99
C SER A 125 2.66 -3.87 -4.62
N GLU A 126 3.50 -2.84 -4.71
CA GLU A 126 4.88 -2.93 -5.19
C GLU A 126 5.81 -3.26 -4.03
N LYS A 127 6.55 -4.37 -4.18
CA LYS A 127 7.66 -4.74 -3.31
C LYS A 127 8.96 -4.30 -3.97
N ALA A 128 9.56 -3.23 -3.48
CA ALA A 128 10.76 -2.66 -4.08
C ALA A 128 11.56 -1.84 -3.06
N ILE A 129 12.81 -1.52 -3.41
CA ILE A 129 13.55 -0.45 -2.73
C ILE A 129 13.08 0.87 -3.33
N VAL A 130 12.57 1.75 -2.47
CA VAL A 130 12.16 3.10 -2.85
C VAL A 130 12.97 4.14 -2.09
N TRP A 131 13.09 5.31 -2.71
CA TRP A 131 13.94 6.39 -2.25
C TRP A 131 13.12 7.62 -1.94
N ARG A 132 13.50 8.32 -0.87
CA ARG A 132 12.92 9.61 -0.51
C ARG A 132 14.00 10.54 0.03
N GLY A 133 14.04 11.77 -0.48
CA GLY A 133 14.96 12.79 -0.01
C GLY A 133 14.29 13.74 0.99
N VAL A 134 15.03 14.27 1.96
CA VAL A 134 14.58 15.36 2.83
C VAL A 134 15.72 16.37 2.98
N LYS A 135 15.44 17.65 2.81
CA LYS A 135 16.43 18.75 2.96
C LYS A 135 16.66 19.13 4.43
N ALA A 136 17.02 18.13 5.24
CA ALA A 136 17.45 18.28 6.64
C ALA A 136 18.32 17.11 7.09
N ASP A 137 19.07 17.29 8.18
CA ASP A 137 19.72 16.19 8.91
C ASP A 137 18.70 15.57 9.88
N LEU A 138 18.38 14.29 9.69
CA LEU A 138 17.41 13.56 10.52
C LEU A 138 18.03 12.41 11.32
N ARG A 139 19.36 12.30 11.36
CA ARG A 139 20.02 11.14 12.00
C ARG A 139 19.61 10.95 13.45
N ALA A 140 19.49 12.05 14.19
CA ALA A 140 19.12 12.04 15.61
C ALA A 140 17.69 11.55 15.88
N ASP A 141 16.82 11.52 14.87
CA ASP A 141 15.44 11.06 15.02
C ASP A 141 15.27 9.57 14.65
N TYR A 142 16.31 8.93 14.09
CA TYR A 142 16.22 7.60 13.46
C TYR A 142 17.23 6.59 14.01
N ASP A 143 17.35 6.41 15.32
CA ASP A 143 18.36 5.49 15.86
C ASP A 143 18.20 4.03 15.35
N PRO A 144 19.26 3.39 14.82
CA PRO A 144 19.22 1.99 14.40
C PRO A 144 18.69 1.06 15.48
N GLY A 145 17.94 0.04 15.07
CA GLY A 145 17.29 -0.90 15.98
C GLY A 145 15.88 -0.46 16.43
N LYS A 146 15.56 0.84 16.36
CA LYS A 146 14.24 1.35 16.74
C LYS A 146 13.19 1.14 15.65
N LYS A 147 11.96 1.52 15.98
CA LYS A 147 10.79 1.44 15.10
C LYS A 147 10.21 2.84 14.93
N GLN A 148 9.73 3.15 13.73
CA GLN A 148 9.13 4.44 13.38
C GLN A 148 7.83 4.21 12.63
N VAL A 149 6.80 5.00 12.94
CA VAL A 149 5.56 5.06 12.14
C VAL A 149 5.61 6.33 11.31
N TRP A 150 5.30 6.25 10.02
CA TRP A 150 4.99 7.43 9.21
C TRP A 150 3.48 7.54 9.07
N TRP A 151 2.88 8.52 9.74
CA TRP A 151 1.42 8.66 9.77
C TRP A 151 0.86 9.28 8.50
N ALA A 152 1.63 10.12 7.82
CA ALA A 152 1.22 10.71 6.56
C ALA A 152 1.45 9.77 5.36
N LEU A 153 0.78 10.08 4.24
CA LEU A 153 1.13 9.48 2.96
C LEU A 153 2.52 9.97 2.54
N SER A 154 3.37 9.07 2.08
CA SER A 154 4.77 9.39 1.75
C SER A 154 5.11 9.09 0.30
N SER A 155 5.33 10.14 -0.50
CA SER A 155 5.76 10.03 -1.90
C SER A 155 7.22 9.61 -1.99
N CYS A 156 7.48 8.53 -2.72
CA CYS A 156 8.80 7.96 -2.93
C CYS A 156 9.03 7.73 -4.43
N THR A 157 10.28 7.51 -4.82
CA THR A 157 10.67 7.21 -6.20
C THR A 157 11.45 5.90 -6.25
N THR A 158 11.29 5.11 -7.30
CA THR A 158 12.15 3.95 -7.58
C THR A 158 13.50 4.36 -8.18
N LYS A 159 13.62 5.60 -8.67
CA LYS A 159 14.80 6.12 -9.37
C LYS A 159 15.65 7.00 -8.46
N MET A 160 16.71 6.41 -7.90
CA MET A 160 17.63 7.11 -7.00
C MET A 160 18.27 8.36 -7.63
N ASN A 161 18.62 8.32 -8.92
CA ASN A 161 19.26 9.44 -9.62
C ASN A 161 18.40 10.72 -9.69
N VAL A 162 17.07 10.59 -9.58
CA VAL A 162 16.16 11.75 -9.54
C VAL A 162 16.45 12.62 -8.32
N LEU A 163 16.97 12.05 -7.22
CA LEU A 163 17.32 12.79 -6.02
C LEU A 163 18.51 13.75 -6.21
N GLU A 164 19.37 13.56 -7.23
CA GLU A 164 20.46 14.49 -7.50
C GLU A 164 19.96 15.87 -7.97
N SER A 165 18.78 15.91 -8.58
CA SER A 165 18.16 17.17 -9.00
C SER A 165 17.83 18.04 -7.80
N SER A 166 18.11 19.34 -7.90
CA SER A 166 17.74 20.33 -6.89
C SER A 166 16.24 20.44 -6.65
N GLU A 167 15.43 19.96 -7.60
CA GLU A 167 13.98 19.85 -7.46
C GLU A 167 13.58 18.80 -6.43
N TYR A 168 14.42 17.79 -6.22
CA TYR A 168 14.27 16.77 -5.20
C TYR A 168 15.31 17.06 -4.10
N LEU A 169 16.25 16.15 -3.84
CA LEU A 169 17.17 16.30 -2.72
C LEU A 169 18.27 17.34 -2.99
N GLY A 170 18.84 17.30 -4.20
CA GLY A 170 20.00 18.10 -4.57
C GLY A 170 21.32 17.60 -3.99
N THR A 171 22.40 18.30 -4.33
CA THR A 171 23.78 17.89 -4.00
C THR A 171 24.44 18.72 -2.89
N SER A 172 23.72 19.67 -2.29
CA SER A 172 24.26 20.60 -1.28
C SER A 172 23.30 20.83 -0.12
N GLY A 173 23.84 21.30 1.02
CA GLY A 173 23.09 21.53 2.25
C GLY A 173 22.84 20.24 3.03
N ASN A 174 22.48 20.40 4.32
CA ASN A 174 22.12 19.28 5.19
C ASN A 174 20.91 18.54 4.62
N ARG A 175 21.10 17.26 4.33
CA ARG A 175 20.11 16.46 3.63
C ARG A 175 20.18 14.98 4.03
N THR A 176 19.03 14.34 3.99
CA THR A 176 18.86 12.94 4.34
C THR A 176 18.19 12.21 3.19
N MET A 177 18.76 11.08 2.78
CA MET A 177 18.19 10.17 1.80
C MET A 177 17.74 8.90 2.51
N PHE A 178 16.46 8.59 2.43
CA PHE A 178 15.92 7.33 2.89
C PHE A 178 16.05 6.27 1.79
N SER A 179 16.66 5.14 2.11
CA SER A 179 16.55 3.88 1.37
C SER A 179 15.49 3.05 2.09
N ILE A 180 14.42 2.65 1.42
CA ILE A 180 13.28 2.01 2.06
C ILE A 180 13.00 0.67 1.37
N GLU A 181 13.20 -0.45 2.06
CA GLU A 181 12.64 -1.74 1.67
C GLU A 181 11.13 -1.70 1.88
N CYS A 182 10.40 -1.40 0.81
CA CYS A 182 8.95 -1.24 0.83
C CYS A 182 8.26 -2.54 0.40
N SER A 183 7.16 -2.87 1.08
CA SER A 183 6.34 -4.07 0.82
C SER A 183 4.94 -3.75 0.30
N ASN A 184 4.41 -2.55 0.61
CA ASN A 184 3.05 -2.14 0.32
C ASN A 184 2.95 -0.80 -0.44
N GLY A 185 3.94 -0.49 -1.25
CA GLY A 185 3.99 0.74 -2.03
C GLY A 185 2.97 0.72 -3.16
N LYS A 186 2.36 1.86 -3.46
CA LYS A 186 1.36 1.99 -4.52
C LYS A 186 1.93 2.79 -5.69
N MET A 187 2.07 2.17 -6.85
CA MET A 187 2.44 2.86 -8.08
C MET A 187 1.26 3.71 -8.54
N ILE A 188 1.40 5.03 -8.44
CA ILE A 188 0.30 5.96 -8.76
C ILE A 188 0.55 6.79 -10.02
N LYS A 189 1.64 6.54 -10.75
CA LYS A 189 2.02 7.27 -11.96
C LYS A 189 0.87 7.54 -12.94
N GLN A 190 0.03 6.53 -13.20
CA GLN A 190 -1.08 6.63 -14.15
C GLN A 190 -2.25 7.53 -13.67
N TYR A 191 -2.29 7.82 -12.38
CA TYR A 191 -3.36 8.59 -11.74
C TYR A 191 -2.85 9.92 -11.16
N SER A 192 -1.53 10.14 -11.13
CA SER A 192 -0.90 11.34 -10.60
C SER A 192 -1.09 12.53 -11.54
N TYR A 193 -1.18 13.74 -10.99
CA TYR A 193 -1.09 15.00 -11.73
C TYR A 193 0.27 15.15 -12.42
N PHE A 194 1.31 14.50 -11.89
CA PHE A 194 2.66 14.51 -12.43
C PHE A 194 3.02 13.16 -13.08
N GLU A 195 2.41 12.87 -14.24
CA GLU A 195 2.51 11.57 -14.94
C GLU A 195 3.95 11.12 -15.31
N LYS A 196 4.90 12.05 -15.31
CA LYS A 196 6.32 11.75 -15.62
C LYS A 196 7.07 11.16 -14.43
N GLU A 197 6.49 11.22 -13.24
CA GLU A 197 7.09 10.71 -12.02
C GLU A 197 6.72 9.24 -11.83
N ASP A 198 7.74 8.39 -11.63
CA ASP A 198 7.52 7.00 -11.22
C ASP A 198 7.26 6.95 -9.70
N GLU A 199 6.19 7.65 -9.30
CA GLU A 199 5.82 7.85 -7.91
C GLU A 199 5.25 6.58 -7.29
N ILE A 200 5.92 6.13 -6.22
CA ILE A 200 5.41 5.13 -5.30
C ILE A 200 4.90 5.86 -4.06
N LEU A 201 3.62 5.70 -3.75
CA LEU A 201 3.03 6.24 -2.54
C LEU A 201 3.00 5.19 -1.44
N LEU A 202 3.55 5.52 -0.28
CA LEU A 202 3.41 4.71 0.94
C LEU A 202 2.17 5.14 1.71
N MET A 203 1.50 4.16 2.33
CA MET A 203 0.22 4.36 3.00
C MET A 203 0.38 5.08 4.34
N PRO A 204 -0.67 5.79 4.83
CA PRO A 204 -0.69 6.31 6.19
C PRO A 204 -0.46 5.19 7.23
N GLY A 205 0.38 5.46 8.21
CA GLY A 205 0.68 4.48 9.26
C GLY A 205 1.62 3.36 8.82
N SER A 206 2.37 3.52 7.72
CA SER A 206 3.47 2.59 7.38
C SER A 206 4.46 2.51 8.56
N TYR A 207 4.80 1.28 8.92
CA TYR A 207 5.59 0.94 10.10
C TYR A 207 6.96 0.44 9.67
N PHE A 208 8.01 1.07 10.17
CA PHE A 208 9.37 0.83 9.74
C PHE A 208 10.25 0.39 10.89
N HIS A 209 11.14 -0.56 10.59
CA HIS A 209 12.35 -0.77 11.33
C HIS A 209 13.47 0.09 10.78
N ILE A 210 14.20 0.74 11.68
CA ILE A 210 15.38 1.51 11.30
C ILE A 210 16.58 0.57 11.31
N VAL A 211 17.03 0.20 10.12
CA VAL A 211 18.05 -0.84 9.92
C VAL A 211 19.43 -0.27 10.24
N ASP A 212 19.81 0.83 9.59
CA ASP A 212 21.12 1.43 9.76
C ASP A 212 21.16 2.89 9.28
N GLN A 213 22.26 3.58 9.56
CA GLN A 213 22.55 4.92 9.06
C GLN A 213 23.98 5.04 8.54
N LEU A 214 24.17 5.85 7.49
CA LEU A 214 25.48 6.13 6.90
C LEU A 214 25.64 7.62 6.60
N CYS A 215 26.83 8.17 6.83
CA CYS A 215 27.20 9.55 6.47
C CYS A 215 28.31 9.53 5.40
N PRO A 216 28.00 9.22 4.14
CA PRO A 216 29.02 8.95 3.13
C PRO A 216 29.75 10.21 2.65
N ALA A 217 29.16 11.39 2.85
CA ALA A 217 29.74 12.67 2.47
C ALA A 217 29.30 13.76 3.45
N LYS A 218 29.98 14.90 3.42
CA LYS A 218 29.61 16.07 4.22
C LYS A 218 28.16 16.48 3.90
N GLU A 219 27.37 16.72 4.95
CA GLU A 219 25.98 17.19 4.86
C GLU A 219 24.99 16.19 4.22
N LEU A 220 25.44 14.98 3.84
CA LEU A 220 24.58 13.91 3.30
C LEU A 220 24.50 12.76 4.31
N ASN A 221 23.27 12.43 4.70
CA ASN A 221 22.96 11.28 5.52
C ASN A 221 22.12 10.30 4.71
N ILE A 222 22.35 9.00 4.91
CA ILE A 222 21.53 7.93 4.38
C ILE A 222 20.95 7.17 5.55
N ILE A 223 19.63 6.94 5.53
CA ILE A 223 18.93 6.15 6.55
C ILE A 223 18.27 4.98 5.84
N HIS A 224 18.58 3.76 6.29
CA HIS A 224 17.98 2.55 5.76
C HIS A 224 16.79 2.14 6.62
N LEU A 225 15.62 2.07 6.00
CA LEU A 225 14.37 1.63 6.61
C LEU A 225 13.90 0.32 5.96
N LYS A 226 13.28 -0.52 6.77
CA LYS A 226 12.55 -1.69 6.30
C LYS A 226 11.12 -1.64 6.76
N GLU A 227 10.17 -1.67 5.82
CA GLU A 227 8.75 -1.75 6.15
C GLU A 227 8.44 -3.12 6.79
N GLU A 228 7.68 -3.08 7.88
CA GLU A 228 7.26 -4.26 8.62
C GLU A 228 5.77 -4.18 8.95
N THR A 229 5.15 -5.34 9.22
CA THR A 229 3.79 -5.37 9.74
C THR A 229 3.78 -4.93 11.21
N PRO A 230 2.99 -3.92 11.60
CA PRO A 230 2.88 -3.51 13.00
C PRO A 230 2.18 -4.60 13.83
N PRO A 231 2.40 -4.65 15.16
CA PRO A 231 1.77 -5.64 16.04
C PRO A 231 0.23 -5.51 16.08
N TYR A 232 -0.29 -4.32 15.78
CA TYR A 232 -1.72 -4.04 15.65
C TYR A 232 -1.97 -3.15 14.42
N PRO A 233 -3.13 -3.27 13.74
CA PRO A 233 -3.47 -2.40 12.62
C PRO A 233 -3.46 -0.92 13.02
N LEU A 234 -2.64 -0.11 12.33
CA LEU A 234 -2.55 1.34 12.54
C LEU A 234 -3.53 2.13 11.66
N LEU A 235 -4.01 1.49 10.59
CA LEU A 235 -4.98 2.02 9.64
C LEU A 235 -6.05 0.94 9.41
N GLU A 236 -7.33 1.28 9.62
CA GLU A 236 -8.45 0.38 9.31
C GLU A 236 -8.49 0.10 7.80
N LEU A 237 -8.98 -1.05 7.34
CA LEU A 237 -9.16 -1.25 5.89
C LEU A 237 -10.37 -0.44 5.40
N PRO A 238 -10.32 0.16 4.19
CA PRO A 238 -11.39 1.03 3.71
C PRO A 238 -12.64 0.26 3.26
N PHE A 239 -12.71 -1.05 3.40
CA PHE A 239 -13.86 -1.88 3.04
C PHE A 239 -14.27 -2.77 4.21
N ASN A 240 -15.57 -3.02 4.31
CA ASN A 240 -16.09 -3.95 5.30
C ASN A 240 -15.55 -5.34 4.98
N LYS A 241 -14.81 -5.95 5.90
CA LYS A 241 -14.61 -7.41 5.87
C LYS A 241 -15.99 -8.02 6.05
N THR A 242 -16.61 -8.47 4.96
CA THR A 242 -17.82 -9.28 5.10
C THR A 242 -17.41 -10.57 5.80
N ALA A 243 -18.24 -11.11 6.70
CA ALA A 243 -17.91 -12.33 7.45
C ALA A 243 -17.60 -13.55 6.55
N SER A 244 -17.93 -13.45 5.26
CA SER A 244 -17.58 -14.39 4.18
C SER A 244 -16.14 -14.27 3.65
N ASP A 245 -15.44 -13.15 3.87
CA ASP A 245 -14.05 -12.92 3.39
C ASP A 245 -12.96 -13.48 4.30
N ASN A 246 -13.32 -13.87 5.53
CA ASN A 246 -12.33 -14.32 6.51
C ASN A 246 -11.68 -15.67 6.16
N GLY A 247 -12.29 -16.48 5.28
CA GLY A 247 -11.68 -17.71 4.77
C GLY A 247 -10.91 -17.50 3.47
N ASN A 248 -11.59 -16.97 2.45
CA ASN A 248 -11.12 -17.07 1.08
C ASN A 248 -10.06 -16.02 0.71
N SER A 249 -10.14 -14.79 1.20
CA SER A 249 -9.15 -13.75 0.84
C SER A 249 -7.78 -14.01 1.49
N SER A 250 -7.79 -14.43 2.76
CA SER A 250 -6.57 -14.85 3.48
C SER A 250 -5.96 -16.11 2.89
N LEU A 251 -6.78 -17.10 2.52
CA LEU A 251 -6.32 -18.31 1.83
C LEU A 251 -5.72 -17.99 0.46
N VAL A 252 -6.42 -17.19 -0.35
CA VAL A 252 -5.97 -16.83 -1.70
C VAL A 252 -4.68 -16.01 -1.64
N GLN A 253 -4.52 -15.10 -0.67
CA GLN A 253 -3.27 -14.37 -0.45
C GLN A 253 -2.13 -15.28 0.03
N SER A 254 -2.42 -16.20 0.95
CA SER A 254 -1.43 -17.17 1.45
C SER A 254 -1.00 -18.16 0.36
N LEU A 255 -1.92 -18.64 -0.46
CA LEU A 255 -1.66 -19.54 -1.59
C LEU A 255 -0.92 -18.84 -2.73
N ARG A 256 -1.24 -17.58 -3.04
CA ARG A 256 -0.51 -16.78 -4.04
C ARG A 256 0.94 -16.49 -3.62
N SER A 257 1.19 -16.38 -2.32
CA SER A 257 2.55 -16.16 -1.79
C SER A 257 3.47 -17.40 -1.88
N LEU A 258 2.92 -18.56 -2.24
CA LEU A 258 3.64 -19.84 -2.21
C LEU A 258 4.22 -20.31 -3.57
N GLU A 259 4.06 -19.54 -4.66
CA GLU A 259 4.58 -19.82 -6.03
C GLU A 259 4.84 -21.32 -6.30
N ILE A 260 3.80 -22.02 -6.76
CA ILE A 260 3.92 -23.40 -7.23
C ILE A 260 3.79 -23.37 -8.76
N ASP A 261 4.91 -23.22 -9.46
CA ASP A 261 4.95 -23.16 -10.92
C ASP A 261 4.51 -24.50 -11.59
N ASP A 262 4.51 -25.61 -10.86
CA ASP A 262 4.19 -26.95 -11.38
C ASP A 262 2.76 -27.45 -11.09
N ILE A 263 1.91 -26.69 -10.37
CA ILE A 263 0.52 -27.09 -10.10
C ILE A 263 -0.42 -26.01 -10.66
N SER A 264 -1.02 -26.28 -11.82
CA SER A 264 -2.07 -25.44 -12.37
C SER A 264 -3.34 -25.59 -11.53
N ILE A 265 -3.69 -24.57 -10.75
CA ILE A 265 -5.00 -24.46 -10.10
C ILE A 265 -5.98 -23.91 -11.13
N ARG A 266 -6.75 -24.78 -11.81
CA ARG A 266 -7.90 -24.35 -12.63
C ARG A 266 -9.17 -24.34 -11.77
N GLY A 267 -9.84 -23.18 -11.73
CA GLY A 267 -11.16 -23.03 -11.07
C GLY A 267 -11.33 -21.79 -10.18
N ILE A 268 -10.77 -20.63 -10.53
CA ILE A 268 -11.00 -19.37 -9.77
C ILE A 268 -11.76 -18.32 -10.61
N SER A 269 -12.14 -18.63 -11.85
CA SER A 269 -12.68 -17.62 -12.77
C SER A 269 -14.15 -17.22 -12.58
N ASP A 270 -14.96 -17.86 -11.73
CA ASP A 270 -16.41 -17.56 -11.63
C ASP A 270 -16.94 -17.32 -10.20
N LEU A 271 -16.11 -16.76 -9.30
CA LEU A 271 -16.55 -16.44 -7.93
C LEU A 271 -17.20 -15.05 -7.76
N SER A 272 -17.38 -14.27 -8.84
CA SER A 272 -17.82 -12.87 -8.72
C SER A 272 -19.32 -12.61 -8.93
N SER A 273 -20.17 -13.62 -9.21
CA SER A 273 -21.55 -13.31 -9.65
C SER A 273 -22.72 -14.18 -9.17
N THR A 274 -22.60 -15.16 -8.26
CA THR A 274 -23.78 -15.87 -7.72
C THR A 274 -23.70 -16.24 -6.23
N PRO A 275 -24.84 -16.27 -5.50
CA PRO A 275 -24.86 -16.64 -4.09
C PRO A 275 -24.53 -18.12 -3.91
N PHE A 276 -23.66 -18.40 -2.92
CA PHE A 276 -23.08 -19.72 -2.65
C PHE A 276 -24.17 -20.75 -2.30
N ASN A 277 -24.37 -21.75 -3.17
CA ASN A 277 -25.13 -22.97 -2.85
C ASN A 277 -24.12 -24.07 -2.48
N LYS A 278 -24.25 -24.64 -1.29
CA LYS A 278 -23.25 -25.52 -0.62
C LYS A 278 -22.85 -26.80 -1.39
N ASN A 279 -23.46 -27.10 -2.53
CA ASN A 279 -23.32 -28.40 -3.20
C ASN A 279 -22.78 -28.40 -4.64
N THR A 280 -22.19 -27.30 -5.18
CA THR A 280 -21.91 -27.27 -6.64
C THR A 280 -20.56 -26.76 -7.13
N HIS A 281 -19.65 -26.23 -6.30
CA HIS A 281 -18.41 -25.64 -6.81
C HIS A 281 -17.18 -26.24 -6.12
N GLY A 282 -16.62 -27.30 -6.73
CA GLY A 282 -15.39 -27.95 -6.28
C GLY A 282 -14.14 -27.32 -6.92
N ILE A 283 -13.09 -27.11 -6.11
CA ILE A 283 -11.75 -26.78 -6.60
C ILE A 283 -11.09 -28.11 -7.01
N TRP A 284 -10.70 -28.25 -8.27
CA TRP A 284 -10.05 -29.45 -8.78
C TRP A 284 -8.52 -29.22 -8.84
N LEU A 285 -7.75 -30.12 -8.21
CA LEU A 285 -6.31 -30.20 -8.43
C LEU A 285 -6.07 -31.09 -9.64
N ASP A 286 -5.60 -30.50 -10.74
CA ASP A 286 -5.24 -31.27 -11.94
C ASP A 286 -3.81 -31.80 -11.76
N SER A 287 -3.70 -33.04 -11.31
CA SER A 287 -2.40 -33.69 -11.11
C SER A 287 -1.91 -34.31 -12.42
N ASN A 288 -1.19 -33.55 -13.25
CA ASN A 288 -0.21 -34.15 -14.16
C ASN A 288 1.08 -34.48 -13.36
N ILE A 289 0.93 -35.33 -12.33
CA ILE A 289 2.06 -35.85 -11.55
C ILE A 289 2.53 -37.13 -12.24
N ASN A 290 3.06 -36.99 -13.45
CA ASN A 290 3.89 -38.00 -14.07
C ASN A 290 5.16 -37.28 -14.51
N ASN A 291 6.21 -37.36 -13.68
CA ASN A 291 7.58 -36.85 -13.84
C ASN A 291 7.96 -35.54 -13.13
N THR A 292 7.78 -35.45 -11.81
CA THR A 292 8.63 -34.55 -11.01
C THR A 292 9.33 -35.31 -9.89
N PRO A 293 10.63 -35.09 -9.64
CA PRO A 293 11.42 -35.92 -8.73
C PRO A 293 10.97 -35.72 -7.28
N ASN A 294 11.03 -36.79 -6.47
CA ASN A 294 10.91 -36.80 -5.01
C ASN A 294 11.89 -35.80 -4.34
N ASN A 295 11.54 -34.51 -4.34
CA ASN A 295 12.31 -33.48 -3.66
C ASN A 295 11.61 -33.13 -2.34
N LEU A 296 12.37 -33.17 -1.24
CA LEU A 296 11.94 -32.75 0.10
C LEU A 296 11.27 -31.37 0.09
N LEU A 297 11.70 -30.48 -0.80
CA LEU A 297 11.12 -29.14 -0.96
C LEU A 297 9.66 -29.18 -1.42
N THR A 298 9.31 -30.08 -2.34
CA THR A 298 7.94 -30.27 -2.84
C THR A 298 7.03 -30.81 -1.74
N GLN A 299 7.53 -31.76 -0.94
CA GLN A 299 6.79 -32.32 0.20
C GLN A 299 6.58 -31.28 1.32
N HIS A 300 7.59 -30.46 1.63
CA HIS A 300 7.47 -29.42 2.66
C HIS A 300 6.49 -28.32 2.24
N LYS A 301 6.47 -27.96 0.95
CA LYS A 301 5.50 -27.02 0.37
C LYS A 301 4.08 -27.57 0.38
N LEU A 302 3.86 -28.83 -0.03
CA LEU A 302 2.56 -29.49 0.03
C LEU A 302 2.02 -29.59 1.47
N ARG A 303 2.89 -29.89 2.44
CA ARG A 303 2.54 -29.92 3.87
C ARG A 303 2.18 -28.52 4.40
N SER A 304 2.82 -27.47 3.88
CA SER A 304 2.51 -26.08 4.22
C SER A 304 1.14 -25.67 3.67
N VAL A 305 0.82 -26.02 2.42
CA VAL A 305 -0.51 -25.83 1.82
C VAL A 305 -1.57 -26.61 2.59
N PHE A 306 -1.28 -27.86 2.99
CA PHE A 306 -2.18 -28.70 3.78
C PHE A 306 -2.52 -28.10 5.15
N ASN A 307 -1.50 -27.63 5.87
CA ASN A 307 -1.68 -27.00 7.18
C ASN A 307 -2.51 -25.71 7.05
N ILE A 308 -2.27 -24.92 6.00
CA ILE A 308 -3.06 -23.72 5.71
C ILE A 308 -4.53 -24.11 5.49
N LEU A 309 -4.82 -25.11 4.66
CA LEU A 309 -6.19 -25.52 4.33
C LEU A 309 -6.96 -26.16 5.50
N GLN A 310 -6.28 -26.88 6.40
CA GLN A 310 -6.88 -27.38 7.65
C GLN A 310 -7.34 -26.24 8.57
N THR A 311 -6.64 -25.11 8.53
CA THR A 311 -6.93 -23.96 9.40
C THR A 311 -8.26 -23.27 9.07
N PHE A 312 -8.83 -23.52 7.88
CA PHE A 312 -10.04 -22.86 7.38
C PHE A 312 -11.29 -23.77 7.29
N GLU A 313 -11.27 -24.95 7.91
CA GLU A 313 -12.40 -25.91 8.01
C GLU A 313 -13.09 -26.27 6.66
N VAL A 314 -12.36 -26.27 5.54
CA VAL A 314 -12.91 -26.73 4.24
C VAL A 314 -12.87 -28.26 4.18
N LYS A 315 -13.87 -28.91 4.81
CA LYS A 315 -13.91 -30.36 5.07
C LYS A 315 -13.69 -31.26 3.83
N ASP A 316 -14.16 -30.84 2.66
CA ASP A 316 -14.06 -31.64 1.44
C ASP A 316 -12.64 -31.61 0.83
N ILE A 317 -11.93 -30.49 0.94
CA ILE A 317 -10.55 -30.35 0.44
C ILE A 317 -9.56 -31.07 1.35
N VAL A 318 -9.78 -31.02 2.68
CA VAL A 318 -8.94 -31.73 3.66
C VAL A 318 -9.00 -33.25 3.43
N THR A 319 -10.16 -33.77 3.04
CA THR A 319 -10.34 -35.21 2.75
C THR A 319 -9.58 -35.63 1.49
N GLN A 320 -9.70 -34.87 0.39
CA GLN A 320 -8.98 -35.15 -0.86
C GLN A 320 -7.45 -35.05 -0.71
N LEU A 321 -6.96 -34.07 0.06
CA LEU A 321 -5.53 -33.95 0.34
C LEU A 321 -5.01 -35.07 1.26
N ASN A 322 -5.81 -35.53 2.23
CA ASN A 322 -5.45 -36.68 3.06
C ASN A 322 -5.31 -37.95 2.21
N GLU A 323 -6.19 -38.15 1.24
CA GLU A 323 -6.11 -39.28 0.29
C GLU A 323 -4.85 -39.17 -0.59
N LEU A 324 -4.53 -37.97 -1.10
CA LEU A 324 -3.32 -37.72 -1.90
C LEU A 324 -2.04 -37.97 -1.09
N MET A 325 -1.96 -37.47 0.14
CA MET A 325 -0.82 -37.68 1.04
C MET A 325 -0.66 -39.16 1.42
N THR A 326 -1.77 -39.87 1.63
CA THR A 326 -1.77 -41.32 1.90
C THR A 326 -1.31 -42.11 0.67
N SER A 327 -1.70 -41.69 -0.54
CA SER A 327 -1.23 -42.28 -1.80
C SER A 327 0.27 -42.07 -2.01
N LEU A 328 0.79 -40.88 -1.70
CA LEU A 328 2.22 -40.56 -1.79
C LEU A 328 3.06 -41.37 -0.79
N GLN A 329 2.53 -41.62 0.41
CA GLN A 329 3.19 -42.47 1.41
C GLN A 329 3.19 -43.96 1.02
N LYS A 330 2.11 -44.45 0.39
CA LYS A 330 2.04 -45.84 -0.10
C LYS A 330 3.02 -46.14 -1.24
N ASN A 331 3.37 -45.14 -2.05
CA ASN A 331 4.37 -45.29 -3.12
C ASN A 331 5.83 -45.21 -2.62
N MET A 332 6.06 -45.15 -1.29
CA MET A 332 7.40 -45.17 -0.67
C MET A 332 7.76 -46.48 0.04
N ILE A 333 6.97 -47.55 -0.13
CA ILE A 333 7.30 -48.90 0.38
C ILE A 333 7.61 -49.82 -0.79
#